data_AF-A0A8S8ZI49-F1
#
_entry.id   AF-A0A8S8ZI49-F1
#
_cell.length_a   1.000
_cell.length_b   1.000
_cell.length_c   1.000
_cell.angle_alpha   90.00
_cell.angle_beta   90.00
_cell.angle_gamma   90.00
#
_symmetry.space_group_name_H-M   'P 1'
#
loop_
_entity.id
_entity.type
_entity.pdbx_description
1 polymer ?
#
loop_
_entity_poly.entity_id
_entity_poly.type
_entity_poly.pdbx_seq_one_letter_code
_entity_poly.pdbx_strand_id
1 'polypeptide(L)'
;MDQLKHTLSGLGGFAKENLPPQVTGTVTDLTSSVRRKLTLGSRRRTQPIDDEEAGDIIPSDAHAGGGHSTCKPGDGPQLRVSPALHSFIARNHILQSEETVSDLLSKPHIAVPPEILFGESSADPYRHTLQAGSRCVEIDVWDNPDNLDEPKVTHGYTLVSNIPFREVCKIILQVVAEEEKEEEEQGGGGAAPVLISLENHCGARGQEALVRIMKEVWGRHLLDKPVETGEGGHTEQDQHVPLRELGSKIVVIVEHHLVNEASSSSSSDSSSDSSSEDEDSKKEKRQRKQAKHTPEAKLILPELAELGVYGQSVKPPDNSWFTTPPSFLLKDGPHHHLINVSESGLNRLLGQGHGASIARHNSRHLMRVYPKGTRISSKNLKPLPFWGLGAQVCALNWQTFDASMQINEAMFAGTGGYVLKPSWLRGNNAAMVGLGDKEFRETVSRTRRRKRLRLVVAGASDVPIRDTDKELKPYLTCTLLHPGVPFGEMQQTKKKTDVFRRHKLTALIGGLTGAVAREDESLVTDPVWEETLEWEFEDDELVFLRMFIKSDDSFSSNPVLCVASVRLLYVQSEEVNGQWRFVRMLDLKGRETGCSLLVKFEVDEI
;
A
#
# COMPACT_ATOMS: atom_id res chain seq x y z
N MET A 1 35.34 -5.74 27.20
CA MET A 1 35.32 -7.01 27.95
C MET A 1 36.13 -6.88 29.26
N ASP A 2 35.99 -5.78 30.01
CA ASP A 2 36.58 -5.63 31.36
C ASP A 2 35.82 -4.62 32.25
N GLN A 3 34.48 -4.58 32.11
CA GLN A 3 33.59 -3.90 33.06
C GLN A 3 32.33 -4.73 33.39
N LEU A 4 32.48 -6.07 33.39
CA LEU A 4 31.42 -7.00 33.80
C LEU A 4 31.95 -8.03 34.82
N LYS A 5 32.89 -7.60 35.66
CA LYS A 5 33.49 -8.39 36.75
C LYS A 5 33.21 -7.84 38.15
N HIS A 6 32.45 -6.74 38.29
CA HIS A 6 32.32 -6.06 39.59
C HIS A 6 30.95 -6.17 40.28
N THR A 7 30.05 -7.06 39.82
CA THR A 7 28.70 -7.18 40.42
C THR A 7 28.23 -8.62 40.64
N LEU A 8 29.16 -9.57 40.83
CA LEU A 8 28.84 -10.97 41.18
C LEU A 8 29.67 -11.51 42.36
N SER A 9 30.06 -10.64 43.30
CA SER A 9 30.69 -11.04 44.56
C SER A 9 29.77 -10.71 45.74
N GLY A 10 28.67 -11.45 45.85
CA GLY A 10 27.77 -11.28 46.98
C GLY A 10 26.57 -12.19 46.85
N LEU A 11 26.79 -13.49 47.09
CA LEU A 11 25.79 -14.46 47.55
C LEU A 11 26.47 -15.83 47.59
N GLY A 12 27.12 -16.12 48.71
CA GLY A 12 27.73 -17.41 48.98
C GLY A 12 27.89 -17.61 50.47
N GLY A 13 26.91 -18.26 51.10
CA GLY A 13 26.98 -18.63 52.51
C GLY A 13 25.82 -19.54 52.91
N PHE A 14 26.18 -20.77 53.29
CA PHE A 14 25.41 -21.78 54.01
C PHE A 14 24.44 -22.67 53.23
N ALA A 15 24.92 -23.86 52.85
CA ALA A 15 24.47 -25.12 53.46
C ALA A 15 25.39 -26.28 53.02
N LYS A 16 25.89 -27.03 54.01
CA LYS A 16 26.65 -28.27 53.88
C LYS A 16 25.74 -29.44 54.29
N GLU A 17 26.09 -30.63 53.81
CA GLU A 17 25.76 -31.96 54.36
C GLU A 17 24.38 -32.58 54.05
N ASN A 18 24.34 -33.46 53.04
CA ASN A 18 24.25 -34.92 53.20
C ASN A 18 23.89 -35.64 51.87
N LEU A 19 24.73 -36.59 51.46
CA LEU A 19 24.52 -37.62 50.42
C LEU A 19 24.58 -38.98 51.14
N PRO A 20 23.81 -40.04 50.76
CA PRO A 20 24.19 -40.95 49.64
C PRO A 20 22.99 -41.75 49.02
N PRO A 21 23.16 -42.86 48.22
CA PRO A 21 23.87 -42.97 46.95
C PRO A 21 23.13 -43.77 45.82
N GLN A 22 23.70 -43.66 44.60
CA GLN A 22 23.66 -44.55 43.42
C GLN A 22 22.34 -44.82 42.66
N VAL A 23 22.28 -44.43 41.37
CA VAL A 23 22.22 -45.36 40.22
C VAL A 23 22.83 -44.65 38.99
N THR A 24 23.67 -45.40 38.28
CA THR A 24 24.41 -45.10 37.04
C THR A 24 23.51 -44.97 35.80
N GLY A 25 23.82 -44.06 34.87
CA GLY A 25 23.35 -44.19 33.46
C GLY A 25 23.12 -42.87 32.71
N THR A 26 24.10 -42.50 31.89
CA THR A 26 24.06 -41.73 30.62
C THR A 26 23.14 -40.51 30.43
N VAL A 27 23.81 -39.40 30.10
CA VAL A 27 23.30 -38.09 29.69
C VAL A 27 22.68 -38.14 28.29
N THR A 28 21.36 -38.12 28.19
CA THR A 28 20.56 -37.50 27.11
C THR A 28 19.08 -37.66 27.45
N ASP A 29 18.43 -36.56 27.85
CA ASP A 29 16.98 -36.27 27.87
C ASP A 29 16.56 -35.63 29.19
N LEU A 30 16.42 -34.29 29.22
CA LEU A 30 15.50 -33.55 30.09
C LEU A 30 15.63 -32.04 29.86
N THR A 31 15.15 -31.53 28.72
CA THR A 31 14.81 -30.10 28.55
C THR A 31 13.35 -29.86 28.12
N SER A 32 12.50 -30.88 28.13
CA SER A 32 11.10 -30.77 27.69
C SER A 32 10.05 -30.64 28.81
N SER A 33 10.41 -30.73 30.10
CA SER A 33 9.41 -30.83 31.19
C SER A 33 9.34 -29.67 32.20
N VAL A 34 10.17 -28.62 32.11
CA VAL A 34 10.09 -27.47 33.05
C VAL A 34 9.52 -26.19 32.42
N ARG A 35 9.37 -26.12 31.09
CA ARG A 35 8.80 -24.93 30.42
C ARG A 35 7.26 -24.89 30.35
N ARG A 36 6.56 -25.85 30.97
CA ARG A 36 5.11 -26.06 30.79
C ARG A 36 4.22 -25.70 31.99
N LYS A 37 4.73 -24.98 33.00
CA LYS A 37 3.95 -24.66 34.23
C LYS A 37 3.94 -23.21 34.71
N LEU A 38 4.29 -22.23 33.86
CA LEU A 38 4.12 -20.81 34.18
C LEU A 38 3.58 -20.01 32.98
N THR A 39 2.33 -20.28 32.60
CA THR A 39 1.48 -19.32 31.84
C THR A 39 0.01 -19.72 32.03
N LEU A 40 -0.57 -19.35 33.16
CA LEU A 40 -2.02 -19.25 33.34
C LEU A 40 -2.35 -17.76 33.45
N GLY A 41 -2.28 -17.09 32.31
CA GLY A 41 -2.74 -15.74 32.08
C GLY A 41 -3.53 -15.76 30.77
N SER A 42 -4.74 -15.20 30.79
CA SER A 42 -5.74 -15.21 29.71
C SER A 42 -5.12 -14.92 28.33
N ARG A 43 -4.89 -15.96 27.52
CA ARG A 43 -4.54 -15.81 26.11
C ARG A 43 -5.80 -15.41 25.36
N ARG A 44 -5.94 -14.12 25.03
CA ARG A 44 -6.70 -13.71 23.85
C ARG A 44 -6.11 -14.48 22.67
N ARG A 45 -6.91 -15.36 22.05
CA ARG A 45 -6.60 -15.98 20.76
C ARG A 45 -6.32 -14.85 19.76
N THR A 46 -5.06 -14.61 19.41
CA THR A 46 -4.73 -13.89 18.18
C THR A 46 -5.28 -14.73 17.04
N GLN A 47 -6.20 -14.17 16.26
CA GLN A 47 -6.68 -14.85 15.06
C GLN A 47 -5.47 -15.13 14.15
N PRO A 48 -5.38 -16.32 13.53
CA PRO A 48 -4.37 -16.56 12.51
C PRO A 48 -4.54 -15.50 11.42
N ILE A 49 -3.43 -14.85 11.06
CA ILE A 49 -3.41 -13.90 9.94
C ILE A 49 -3.77 -14.71 8.70
N ASP A 50 -4.74 -14.24 7.91
CA ASP A 50 -5.05 -14.87 6.63
C ASP A 50 -3.83 -14.74 5.71
N ASP A 51 -3.38 -15.87 5.15
CA ASP A 51 -2.21 -15.93 4.26
C ASP A 51 -2.40 -15.03 3.01
N GLU A 52 -3.63 -14.65 2.65
CA GLU A 52 -3.95 -13.68 1.58
C GLU A 52 -3.81 -12.21 1.99
N GLU A 53 -3.67 -11.94 3.29
CA GLU A 53 -3.36 -10.60 3.80
C GLU A 53 -1.87 -10.36 3.95
N ALA A 54 -1.08 -11.42 4.09
CA ALA A 54 0.36 -11.35 4.15
C ALA A 54 0.95 -11.14 2.74
N GLY A 55 2.05 -10.40 2.68
CA GLY A 55 2.89 -10.27 1.50
C GLY A 55 4.35 -10.34 1.92
N ASP A 56 5.24 -10.48 0.94
CA ASP A 56 6.68 -10.55 1.18
C ASP A 56 7.33 -9.16 1.03
N ILE A 57 8.56 -9.06 1.53
CA ILE A 57 9.38 -7.87 1.32
C ILE A 57 9.67 -7.73 -0.17
N ILE A 58 9.38 -6.56 -0.71
CA ILE A 58 9.70 -6.19 -2.09
C ILE A 58 11.23 -6.04 -2.17
N PRO A 59 11.93 -6.88 -2.93
CA PRO A 59 13.36 -6.74 -3.12
C PRO A 59 13.64 -5.50 -3.98
N SER A 60 14.86 -4.95 -3.90
CA SER A 60 15.21 -3.68 -4.56
C SER A 60 15.10 -3.71 -6.09
N ASP A 61 15.05 -4.90 -6.68
CA ASP A 61 14.88 -5.16 -8.11
C ASP A 61 13.41 -5.34 -8.55
N ALA A 62 12.45 -5.43 -7.61
CA ALA A 62 11.04 -5.66 -7.91
C ALA A 62 10.22 -4.37 -7.94
N HIS A 63 9.43 -4.15 -9.00
CA HIS A 63 8.66 -2.93 -9.25
C HIS A 63 7.18 -3.13 -9.00
N ALA A 64 6.80 -3.08 -7.73
CA ALA A 64 5.44 -3.29 -7.30
C ALA A 64 4.92 -2.07 -6.54
N GLY A 65 3.67 -1.67 -6.79
CA GLY A 65 2.96 -0.80 -5.85
C GLY A 65 2.44 0.54 -6.35
N GLY A 66 2.55 0.90 -7.63
CA GLY A 66 1.90 2.11 -8.16
C GLY A 66 1.91 2.14 -9.68
N GLY A 67 1.17 3.09 -10.23
CA GLY A 67 0.63 3.11 -11.59
C GLY A 67 1.52 3.07 -12.83
N HIS A 68 2.75 2.55 -12.75
CA HIS A 68 3.69 2.25 -13.84
C HIS A 68 3.68 3.26 -15.01
N SER A 69 3.89 4.53 -14.67
CA SER A 69 3.65 5.67 -15.57
C SER A 69 4.67 5.81 -16.70
N THR A 70 5.89 5.31 -16.50
CA THR A 70 7.07 5.64 -17.33
C THR A 70 7.83 4.42 -17.85
N CYS A 71 7.35 3.20 -17.59
CA CYS A 71 8.09 2.01 -18.04
C CYS A 71 7.76 1.66 -19.50
N LYS A 72 8.80 1.59 -20.33
CA LYS A 72 8.72 1.18 -21.74
C LYS A 72 8.47 -0.34 -21.82
N PRO A 73 7.68 -0.83 -22.79
CA PRO A 73 7.53 -2.27 -23.03
C PRO A 73 8.85 -2.84 -23.58
N GLY A 74 9.46 -3.80 -22.88
CA GLY A 74 10.79 -4.31 -23.26
C GLY A 74 11.11 -5.74 -22.82
N ASP A 75 11.29 -6.00 -21.52
CA ASP A 75 12.13 -7.14 -21.08
C ASP A 75 11.47 -8.14 -20.11
N GLY A 76 10.13 -8.16 -20.02
CA GLY A 76 9.40 -9.06 -19.11
C GLY A 76 9.31 -10.50 -19.62
N PRO A 77 9.02 -11.48 -18.74
CA PRO A 77 8.74 -12.83 -19.19
C PRO A 77 7.62 -12.80 -20.24
N GLN A 78 7.92 -13.31 -21.43
CA GLN A 78 6.95 -13.42 -22.50
C GLN A 78 5.80 -14.33 -22.03
N LEU A 79 4.57 -13.82 -22.05
CA LEU A 79 3.41 -14.61 -21.64
C LEU A 79 3.31 -15.83 -22.56
N ARG A 80 3.35 -17.00 -21.95
CA ARG A 80 3.13 -18.26 -22.65
C ARG A 80 1.68 -18.67 -22.50
N VAL A 81 1.14 -19.22 -23.58
CA VAL A 81 -0.19 -19.85 -23.60
C VAL A 81 0.04 -21.33 -23.76
N SER A 82 -0.45 -22.11 -22.80
CA SER A 82 -0.28 -23.55 -22.80
C SER A 82 -1.01 -24.22 -23.95
N PRO A 83 -0.58 -25.42 -24.40
CA PRO A 83 -1.33 -26.22 -25.37
C PRO A 83 -2.77 -26.51 -24.92
N ALA A 84 -2.99 -26.62 -23.61
CA ALA A 84 -4.31 -26.83 -23.01
C ALA A 84 -5.22 -25.60 -23.21
N LEU A 85 -4.72 -24.39 -22.94
CA LEU A 85 -5.46 -23.16 -23.21
C LEU A 85 -5.63 -22.90 -24.71
N HIS A 86 -4.62 -23.21 -25.54
CA HIS A 86 -4.77 -23.17 -27.00
C HIS A 86 -5.93 -24.06 -27.47
N SER A 87 -6.02 -25.28 -26.94
CA SER A 87 -7.11 -26.21 -27.25
C SER A 87 -8.47 -25.67 -26.79
N PHE A 88 -8.53 -25.03 -25.62
CA PHE A 88 -9.73 -24.36 -25.13
C PHE A 88 -10.16 -23.20 -26.04
N ILE A 89 -9.23 -22.33 -26.42
CA ILE A 89 -9.44 -21.19 -27.31
C ILE A 89 -10.01 -21.65 -28.66
N ALA A 90 -9.39 -22.68 -29.24
CA ALA A 90 -9.83 -23.25 -30.51
C ALA A 90 -11.22 -23.89 -30.42
N ARG A 91 -11.47 -24.68 -29.36
CA ARG A 91 -12.74 -25.38 -29.14
C ARG A 91 -13.92 -24.40 -28.96
N ASN A 92 -13.68 -23.28 -28.29
CA ASN A 92 -14.71 -22.29 -27.97
C ASN A 92 -14.80 -21.16 -29.01
N HIS A 93 -14.06 -21.24 -30.11
CA HIS A 93 -14.04 -20.23 -31.18
C HIS A 93 -13.83 -18.81 -30.65
N ILE A 94 -12.88 -18.65 -29.70
CA ILE A 94 -12.65 -17.38 -28.99
C ILE A 94 -12.04 -16.32 -29.91
N LEU A 95 -11.22 -16.74 -30.87
CA LEU A 95 -10.57 -15.85 -31.83
C LEU A 95 -11.47 -15.64 -33.05
N GLN A 96 -11.52 -14.41 -33.56
CA GLN A 96 -12.13 -14.14 -34.86
C GLN A 96 -11.26 -14.76 -35.99
N SER A 97 -11.82 -14.92 -37.19
CA SER A 97 -11.18 -15.67 -38.29
C SER A 97 -9.79 -15.19 -38.73
N GLU A 98 -9.42 -13.94 -38.41
CA GLU A 98 -8.11 -13.35 -38.72
C GLU A 98 -7.25 -13.09 -37.46
N GLU A 99 -7.77 -13.38 -36.27
CA GLU A 99 -7.12 -13.05 -35.00
C GLU A 99 -6.27 -14.22 -34.49
N THR A 100 -5.05 -13.94 -34.06
CA THR A 100 -4.11 -14.92 -33.50
C THR A 100 -4.10 -14.87 -31.97
N VAL A 101 -3.55 -15.91 -31.34
CA VAL A 101 -3.30 -15.87 -29.88
C VAL A 101 -2.33 -14.75 -29.52
N SER A 102 -1.41 -14.38 -30.42
CA SER A 102 -0.54 -13.21 -30.23
C SER A 102 -1.34 -11.92 -30.16
N ASP A 103 -2.42 -11.78 -30.94
CA ASP A 103 -3.29 -10.61 -30.90
C ASP A 103 -4.09 -10.54 -29.60
N LEU A 104 -4.52 -11.68 -29.06
CA LEU A 104 -5.15 -11.77 -27.74
C LEU A 104 -4.17 -11.45 -26.60
N LEU A 105 -2.87 -11.73 -26.81
CA LEU A 105 -1.75 -11.35 -25.93
C LEU A 105 -1.21 -9.93 -26.18
N SER A 106 -1.67 -9.22 -27.21
CA SER A 106 -1.26 -7.84 -27.48
C SER A 106 -2.36 -6.83 -27.21
N LYS A 107 -3.63 -7.28 -27.18
CA LYS A 107 -4.73 -6.53 -26.58
C LYS A 107 -4.28 -6.06 -25.19
N PRO A 108 -4.60 -4.83 -24.78
CA PRO A 108 -4.09 -4.28 -23.52
C PRO A 108 -4.39 -5.29 -22.42
N HIS A 109 -3.33 -5.96 -22.00
CA HIS A 109 -3.30 -6.61 -20.72
C HIS A 109 -3.55 -5.50 -19.72
N ILE A 110 -4.01 -5.86 -18.53
CA ILE A 110 -3.75 -4.99 -17.39
C ILE A 110 -2.22 -4.99 -17.28
N ALA A 111 -1.61 -4.04 -17.98
CA ALA A 111 -0.22 -4.11 -18.40
C ALA A 111 0.61 -3.48 -17.29
N VAL A 112 1.40 -4.34 -16.66
CA VAL A 112 2.51 -4.00 -15.80
C VAL A 112 3.74 -4.06 -16.71
N PRO A 113 4.59 -3.02 -16.77
CA PRO A 113 5.83 -3.08 -17.53
C PRO A 113 7.05 -3.38 -16.60
N PRO A 114 8.08 -4.07 -17.10
CA PRO A 114 9.22 -4.55 -16.32
C PRO A 114 10.53 -3.72 -16.46
N GLU A 115 11.39 -3.92 -15.45
CA GLU A 115 12.84 -3.70 -15.34
C GLU A 115 13.44 -2.28 -15.33
N ILE A 116 13.93 -1.86 -14.15
CA ILE A 116 15.21 -1.14 -13.97
C ILE A 116 15.92 -1.65 -12.68
N LEU A 117 17.04 -2.36 -12.82
CA LEU A 117 17.90 -2.80 -11.71
C LEU A 117 18.75 -1.63 -11.16
N PHE A 118 18.93 -1.48 -9.84
CA PHE A 118 20.21 -1.14 -9.15
C PHE A 118 20.07 -1.22 -7.60
N GLY A 119 21.17 -1.45 -6.89
CA GLY A 119 21.22 -1.93 -5.48
C GLY A 119 21.94 -1.05 -4.45
N GLU A 120 22.09 -1.63 -3.24
CA GLU A 120 22.82 -1.26 -1.99
C GLU A 120 22.89 0.22 -1.50
N SER A 121 22.33 0.44 -0.30
CA SER A 121 22.57 1.54 0.67
C SER A 121 22.65 2.96 0.10
N SER A 122 21.57 3.41 -0.52
CA SER A 122 21.47 4.65 -1.29
C SER A 122 20.08 5.28 -1.10
N ALA A 123 19.90 6.52 -1.57
CA ALA A 123 18.58 7.14 -1.68
C ALA A 123 17.69 6.49 -2.79
N ASP A 124 18.08 5.33 -3.34
CA ASP A 124 17.36 4.61 -4.41
C ASP A 124 15.92 4.19 -4.08
N PRO A 125 15.53 3.91 -2.82
CA PRO A 125 14.11 3.67 -2.52
C PRO A 125 13.19 4.81 -2.96
N TYR A 126 13.65 6.06 -2.91
CA TYR A 126 12.91 7.21 -3.44
C TYR A 126 12.76 7.15 -4.95
N ARG A 127 13.85 6.83 -5.67
CA ARG A 127 13.82 6.65 -7.12
C ARG A 127 12.82 5.57 -7.50
N HIS A 128 12.98 4.39 -6.92
CA HIS A 128 12.18 3.22 -7.24
C HIS A 128 10.69 3.47 -6.99
N THR A 129 10.35 4.06 -5.83
CA THR A 129 8.96 4.37 -5.47
C THR A 129 8.33 5.37 -6.44
N LEU A 130 9.06 6.41 -6.86
CA LEU A 130 8.57 7.40 -7.83
C LEU A 130 8.43 6.81 -9.24
N GLN A 131 9.43 6.06 -9.71
CA GLN A 131 9.39 5.37 -11.02
C GLN A 131 8.26 4.33 -11.08
N ALA A 132 7.96 3.67 -9.96
CA ALA A 132 6.79 2.83 -9.80
C ALA A 132 5.47 3.63 -9.70
N GLY A 133 5.44 4.93 -10.06
CA GLY A 133 4.22 5.73 -10.16
C GLY A 133 3.74 6.36 -8.85
N SER A 134 4.47 6.27 -7.74
CA SER A 134 4.13 7.03 -6.53
C SER A 134 4.26 8.53 -6.79
N ARG A 135 3.31 9.31 -6.29
CA ARG A 135 3.32 10.78 -6.39
C ARG A 135 3.40 11.46 -5.03
N CYS A 136 3.58 10.70 -3.96
CA CYS A 136 3.78 11.23 -2.62
C CYS A 136 4.78 10.36 -1.85
N VAL A 137 5.90 10.96 -1.44
CA VAL A 137 6.96 10.28 -0.67
C VAL A 137 7.23 11.05 0.61
N GLU A 138 7.60 10.31 1.66
CA GLU A 138 7.89 10.86 2.98
C GLU A 138 9.40 10.95 3.22
N ILE A 139 9.84 12.09 3.76
CA ILE A 139 11.23 12.32 4.16
C ILE A 139 11.25 12.62 5.65
N ASP A 140 11.81 11.70 6.42
CA ASP A 140 12.01 11.82 7.86
C ASP A 140 13.41 12.39 8.14
N VAL A 141 13.47 13.69 8.42
CA VAL A 141 14.71 14.48 8.42
C VAL A 141 15.07 14.99 9.80
N TRP A 142 16.36 14.88 10.12
CA TRP A 142 16.93 15.17 11.44
C TRP A 142 18.18 16.03 11.32
N ASP A 143 18.50 16.74 12.39
CA ASP A 143 19.78 17.41 12.49
C ASP A 143 20.94 16.41 12.42
N ASN A 144 22.01 16.82 11.75
CA ASN A 144 23.21 16.04 11.62
C ASN A 144 24.33 16.66 12.49
N PRO A 145 24.71 16.02 13.61
CA PRO A 145 25.76 16.56 14.48
C PRO A 145 27.14 16.56 13.81
N ASP A 146 27.36 15.69 12.82
CA ASP A 146 28.65 15.57 12.13
C ASP A 146 28.82 16.64 11.03
N ASN A 147 27.70 17.16 10.50
CA ASN A 147 27.68 18.25 9.54
C ASN A 147 26.42 19.10 9.71
N LEU A 148 26.57 20.22 10.44
CA LEU A 148 25.46 21.12 10.80
C LEU A 148 24.77 21.78 9.61
N ASP A 149 25.40 21.77 8.43
CA ASP A 149 24.87 22.35 7.20
C ASP A 149 24.25 21.32 6.25
N GLU A 150 24.28 20.04 6.63
CA GLU A 150 23.76 18.91 5.84
C GLU A 150 22.92 18.00 6.75
N PRO A 151 21.60 18.30 6.88
CA PRO A 151 20.66 17.45 7.59
C PRO A 151 20.69 16.01 7.08
N LYS A 152 20.31 15.09 7.95
CA LYS A 152 20.35 13.66 7.65
C LYS A 152 18.94 13.09 7.60
N VAL A 153 18.71 12.16 6.69
CA VAL A 153 17.46 11.41 6.59
C VAL A 153 17.66 10.05 7.25
N THR A 154 16.67 9.64 8.04
CA THR A 154 16.71 8.35 8.74
C THR A 154 15.51 7.50 8.38
N HIS A 155 15.70 6.19 8.25
CA HIS A 155 14.57 5.27 8.24
C HIS A 155 14.15 5.04 9.69
N GLY A 156 12.98 5.59 10.07
CA GLY A 156 12.42 5.54 11.41
C GLY A 156 12.67 4.21 12.15
N TYR A 157 13.24 4.32 13.35
CA TYR A 157 13.54 3.23 14.30
C TYR A 157 14.60 2.17 13.91
N THR A 158 15.37 2.34 12.85
CA THR A 158 16.45 1.39 12.49
C THR A 158 17.84 1.86 12.94
N LEU A 159 18.71 0.92 13.34
CA LEU A 159 20.05 1.16 13.90
C LEU A 159 21.15 1.37 12.82
N VAL A 160 20.79 1.67 11.55
CA VAL A 160 21.72 1.55 10.41
C VAL A 160 21.57 2.72 9.42
N SER A 161 22.72 3.30 9.05
CA SER A 161 23.01 4.31 7.99
C SER A 161 22.05 5.51 7.84
N ASN A 162 22.57 6.72 8.06
CA ASN A 162 21.88 7.95 7.67
C ASN A 162 22.35 8.39 6.29
N ILE A 163 21.45 8.93 5.47
CA ILE A 163 21.78 9.49 4.14
C ILE A 163 21.69 11.03 4.18
N PRO A 164 22.54 11.77 3.45
CA PRO A 164 22.44 13.22 3.36
C PRO A 164 21.11 13.66 2.73
N PHE A 165 20.44 14.66 3.31
CA PHE A 165 19.19 15.20 2.78
C PHE A 165 19.35 15.69 1.33
N ARG A 166 20.48 16.33 1.01
CA ARG A 166 20.78 16.78 -0.35
C ARG A 166 20.84 15.64 -1.36
N GLU A 167 21.27 14.46 -0.95
CA GLU A 167 21.31 13.29 -1.83
C GLU A 167 19.89 12.84 -2.20
N VAL A 168 19.00 12.78 -1.20
CA VAL A 168 17.57 12.50 -1.43
C VAL A 168 16.95 13.53 -2.38
N CYS A 169 17.18 14.83 -2.15
CA CYS A 169 16.68 15.88 -3.03
C CYS A 169 17.17 15.73 -4.48
N LYS A 170 18.45 15.36 -4.68
CA LYS A 170 19.03 15.15 -6.02
C LYS A 170 18.39 13.99 -6.75
N ILE A 171 18.13 12.88 -6.06
CA ILE A 171 17.47 11.72 -6.67
C ILE A 171 16.04 12.05 -7.09
N ILE A 172 15.28 12.72 -6.22
CA ILE A 172 13.91 13.16 -6.55
C ILE A 172 13.91 14.07 -7.77
N LEU A 173 14.81 15.06 -7.81
CA LEU A 173 14.95 15.96 -8.97
C LEU A 173 15.25 15.20 -10.25
N GLN A 174 16.16 14.24 -10.18
CA GLN A 174 16.55 13.46 -11.34
C GLN A 174 15.34 12.73 -11.93
N VAL A 175 14.54 12.06 -11.10
CA VAL A 175 13.32 11.38 -11.58
C VAL A 175 12.33 12.37 -12.19
N VAL A 176 12.05 13.49 -11.51
CA VAL A 176 11.10 14.52 -12.00
C VAL A 176 11.56 15.13 -13.33
N ALA A 177 12.86 15.39 -13.50
CA ALA A 177 13.42 15.93 -14.73
C ALA A 177 13.46 14.90 -15.87
N GLU A 178 13.69 13.63 -15.56
CA GLU A 178 13.59 12.51 -16.52
C GLU A 178 12.15 12.38 -17.04
N GLU A 179 11.16 12.36 -16.13
CA GLU A 179 9.73 12.28 -16.50
C GLU A 179 9.26 13.50 -17.31
N GLU A 180 9.69 14.71 -16.93
CA GLU A 180 9.37 15.94 -17.69
C GLU A 180 9.87 15.84 -19.14
N LYS A 181 11.10 15.39 -19.32
CA LYS A 181 11.70 15.24 -20.65
C LYS A 181 10.98 14.18 -21.49
N GLU A 182 10.61 13.06 -20.89
CA GLU A 182 9.88 11.99 -21.58
C GLU A 182 8.50 12.45 -22.06
N GLU A 183 7.77 13.21 -21.25
CA GLU A 183 6.48 13.80 -21.62
C GLU A 183 6.62 14.86 -22.73
N GLU A 184 7.67 15.69 -22.69
CA GLU A 184 7.99 16.64 -23.76
C GLU A 184 8.28 15.93 -25.09
N GLU A 185 9.05 14.83 -25.06
CA GLU A 185 9.36 14.01 -26.24
C GLU A 185 8.12 13.31 -26.81
N GLN A 186 7.17 12.94 -25.97
CA GLN A 186 5.91 12.27 -26.36
C GLN A 186 4.80 13.25 -26.78
N GLY A 187 5.04 14.56 -26.71
CA GLY A 187 4.03 15.58 -27.03
C GLY A 187 2.87 15.63 -26.02
N GLY A 188 3.13 15.19 -24.79
CA GLY A 188 2.16 15.10 -23.70
C GLY A 188 1.86 16.44 -23.01
N GLY A 189 0.98 16.39 -22.01
CA GLY A 189 0.49 17.55 -21.26
C GLY A 189 1.40 18.04 -20.12
N GLY A 190 2.62 17.51 -20.05
CA GLY A 190 3.61 17.76 -18.99
C GLY A 190 3.52 16.73 -17.84
N ALA A 191 4.67 16.38 -17.27
CA ALA A 191 4.76 15.41 -16.16
C ALA A 191 3.97 15.89 -14.93
N ALA A 192 3.36 14.93 -14.23
CA ALA A 192 2.55 15.20 -13.05
C ALA A 192 3.43 15.59 -11.84
N PRO A 193 2.91 16.42 -10.91
CA PRO A 193 3.68 16.85 -9.76
C PRO A 193 3.98 15.70 -8.79
N VAL A 194 5.01 15.89 -7.97
CA VAL A 194 5.39 15.00 -6.87
C VAL A 194 5.22 15.75 -5.55
N LEU A 195 4.56 15.12 -4.57
CA LEU A 195 4.38 15.65 -3.23
C LEU A 195 5.44 15.07 -2.28
N ILE A 196 6.04 15.94 -1.46
CA ILE A 196 7.02 15.57 -0.45
C ILE A 196 6.43 15.79 0.92
N SER A 197 6.07 14.72 1.62
CA SER A 197 5.68 14.76 3.03
C SER A 197 6.92 14.92 3.89
N LEU A 198 7.20 16.14 4.35
CA LEU A 198 8.39 16.43 5.15
C LEU A 198 8.08 16.23 6.64
N GLU A 199 8.62 15.16 7.23
CA GLU A 199 8.61 14.95 8.67
C GLU A 199 9.86 15.60 9.28
N ASN A 200 9.70 16.83 9.77
CA ASN A 200 10.79 17.67 10.22
C ASN A 200 11.08 17.50 11.72
N HIS A 201 12.28 17.01 12.04
CA HIS A 201 12.81 16.96 13.41
C HIS A 201 14.04 17.85 13.62
N CYS A 202 14.33 18.75 12.68
CA CYS A 202 15.44 19.69 12.76
C CYS A 202 15.13 20.91 13.66
N GLY A 203 16.16 21.40 14.35
CA GLY A 203 16.19 22.72 14.96
C GLY A 203 16.29 23.83 13.91
N ALA A 204 16.32 25.10 14.35
CA ALA A 204 16.29 26.27 13.46
C ALA A 204 17.38 26.23 12.36
N ARG A 205 18.64 26.00 12.74
CA ARG A 205 19.74 25.92 11.77
C ARG A 205 19.57 24.78 10.77
N GLY A 206 19.08 23.62 11.22
CA GLY A 206 18.78 22.50 10.31
C GLY A 206 17.67 22.86 9.34
N GLN A 207 16.61 23.52 9.80
CA GLN A 207 15.52 24.00 8.95
C GLN A 207 15.98 25.05 7.92
N GLU A 208 16.87 25.97 8.28
CA GLU A 208 17.52 26.89 7.33
C GLU A 208 18.28 26.11 6.25
N ALA A 209 19.02 25.07 6.64
CA ALA A 209 19.70 24.20 5.70
C ALA A 209 18.72 23.42 4.80
N LEU A 210 17.59 22.94 5.31
CA LEU A 210 16.54 22.31 4.50
C LEU A 210 16.02 23.26 3.41
N VAL A 211 15.63 24.48 3.78
CA VAL A 211 15.12 25.49 2.83
C VAL A 211 16.17 25.82 1.78
N ARG A 212 17.41 26.05 2.21
CA ARG A 212 18.53 26.33 1.31
C ARG A 212 18.75 25.18 0.32
N ILE A 213 18.84 23.94 0.81
CA ILE A 213 19.06 22.75 -0.02
C ILE A 213 17.90 22.55 -1.03
N MET A 214 16.66 22.66 -0.58
CA MET A 214 15.49 22.51 -1.47
C MET A 214 15.50 23.56 -2.58
N LYS A 215 15.75 24.83 -2.25
CA LYS A 215 15.84 25.91 -3.25
C LYS A 215 17.03 25.74 -4.20
N GLU A 216 18.21 25.39 -3.67
CA GLU A 216 19.42 25.17 -4.47
C GLU A 216 19.29 23.98 -5.43
N VAL A 217 18.77 22.84 -4.93
CA VAL A 217 18.73 21.59 -5.69
C VAL A 217 17.54 21.58 -6.63
N TRP A 218 16.32 21.79 -6.13
CA TRP A 218 15.11 21.66 -6.94
C TRP A 218 14.87 22.85 -7.85
N GLY A 219 15.40 24.04 -7.52
CA GLY A 219 15.37 25.21 -8.40
C GLY A 219 13.98 25.47 -8.99
N ARG A 220 13.87 25.42 -10.33
CA ARG A 220 12.61 25.67 -11.05
C ARG A 220 11.52 24.62 -10.80
N HIS A 221 11.87 23.41 -10.36
CA HIS A 221 10.91 22.34 -10.09
C HIS A 221 10.26 22.49 -8.72
N LEU A 222 10.88 23.19 -7.77
CA LEU A 222 10.22 23.49 -6.48
C LEU A 222 9.04 24.44 -6.69
N LEU A 223 7.90 24.10 -6.08
CA LEU A 223 6.77 25.01 -5.97
C LEU A 223 6.90 25.83 -4.66
N ASP A 224 7.49 27.01 -4.77
CA ASP A 224 7.69 27.93 -3.65
C ASP A 224 6.76 29.16 -3.69
N LYS A 225 5.89 29.24 -4.69
CA LYS A 225 4.88 30.30 -4.86
C LYS A 225 3.57 29.74 -5.44
N PRO A 226 2.42 30.38 -5.18
CA PRO A 226 1.17 30.06 -5.86
C PRO A 226 1.30 30.14 -7.38
N VAL A 227 0.59 29.27 -8.10
CA VAL A 227 0.56 29.29 -9.57
C VAL A 227 -0.30 30.45 -10.04
N GLU A 228 0.22 31.24 -10.98
CA GLU A 228 -0.55 32.29 -11.66
C GLU A 228 -1.49 31.64 -12.69
N THR A 229 -2.79 31.64 -12.41
CA THR A 229 -3.78 31.10 -13.35
C THR A 229 -4.15 32.17 -14.38
N GLY A 230 -3.95 31.87 -15.66
CA GLY A 230 -4.23 32.79 -16.76
C GLY A 230 -5.72 32.88 -17.05
N GLU A 231 -6.41 33.85 -16.42
CA GLU A 231 -7.51 34.67 -16.94
C GLU A 231 -8.10 35.50 -15.77
N GLY A 232 -7.92 36.83 -15.83
CA GLY A 232 -8.74 37.84 -15.15
C GLY A 232 -9.03 37.69 -13.65
N GLY A 233 -8.11 38.14 -12.79
CA GLY A 233 -8.43 38.73 -11.47
C GLY A 233 -9.54 38.02 -10.69
N HIS A 234 -9.37 36.73 -10.42
CA HIS A 234 -10.29 35.97 -9.60
C HIS A 234 -9.78 35.97 -8.16
N THR A 235 -10.63 36.41 -7.22
CA THR A 235 -10.31 36.57 -5.80
C THR A 235 -9.70 35.31 -5.19
N GLU A 236 -8.58 35.46 -4.49
CA GLU A 236 -7.67 34.45 -3.90
C GLU A 236 -8.32 33.43 -2.94
N GLN A 237 -9.64 33.43 -2.75
CA GLN A 237 -10.31 32.74 -1.65
C GLN A 237 -11.18 31.54 -2.03
N ASP A 238 -11.40 31.22 -3.32
CA ASP A 238 -12.46 30.25 -3.68
C ASP A 238 -12.18 29.23 -4.79
N GLN A 239 -10.98 29.10 -5.35
CA GLN A 239 -10.75 28.08 -6.39
C GLN A 239 -9.46 27.27 -6.22
N HIS A 240 -9.63 25.95 -6.16
CA HIS A 240 -8.55 24.96 -6.16
C HIS A 240 -7.80 24.99 -7.49
N VAL A 241 -6.47 24.85 -7.45
CA VAL A 241 -5.64 24.71 -8.65
C VAL A 241 -5.81 23.31 -9.25
N PRO A 242 -6.19 23.17 -10.54
CA PRO A 242 -6.27 21.87 -11.18
C PRO A 242 -4.87 21.27 -11.37
N LEU A 243 -4.79 19.94 -11.30
CA LEU A 243 -3.53 19.20 -11.37
C LEU A 243 -2.64 19.58 -12.57
N ARG A 244 -3.26 19.80 -13.74
CA ARG A 244 -2.56 20.19 -14.98
C ARG A 244 -1.79 21.51 -14.87
N GLU A 245 -2.25 22.43 -14.02
CA GLU A 245 -1.62 23.76 -13.86
C GLU A 245 -0.42 23.71 -12.92
N LEU A 246 -0.29 22.64 -12.12
CA LEU A 246 0.92 22.40 -11.34
C LEU A 246 2.08 21.95 -12.23
N GLY A 247 1.83 21.12 -13.24
CA GLY A 247 2.87 20.57 -14.12
C GLY A 247 3.97 19.81 -13.35
N SER A 248 5.17 19.76 -13.92
CA SER A 248 6.33 19.04 -13.35
C SER A 248 6.93 19.80 -12.16
N LYS A 249 6.21 19.79 -11.04
CA LYS A 249 6.57 20.47 -9.80
C LYS A 249 6.72 19.53 -8.63
N ILE A 250 7.63 19.90 -7.73
CA ILE A 250 7.85 19.30 -6.43
C ILE A 250 7.13 20.17 -5.40
N VAL A 251 6.06 19.63 -4.81
CA VAL A 251 5.21 20.31 -3.82
C VAL A 251 5.58 19.79 -2.43
N VAL A 252 5.94 20.69 -1.52
CA VAL A 252 6.31 20.30 -0.16
C VAL A 252 5.09 20.37 0.75
N ILE A 253 4.83 19.29 1.49
CA ILE A 253 3.86 19.26 2.56
C ILE A 253 4.60 19.58 3.86
N VAL A 254 4.29 20.72 4.47
CA VAL A 254 4.98 21.25 5.66
C VAL A 254 4.02 21.31 6.84
N GLU A 255 4.49 20.96 8.03
CA GLU A 255 3.69 21.07 9.27
C GLU A 255 3.28 22.53 9.54
N HIS A 256 1.99 22.71 9.85
CA HIS A 256 1.41 24.00 10.18
C HIS A 256 0.80 23.96 11.58
N HIS A 257 1.31 24.80 12.48
CA HIS A 257 0.79 24.96 13.83
C HIS A 257 -0.30 26.03 13.87
N LEU A 258 -1.46 25.68 14.40
CA LEU A 258 -2.55 26.63 14.59
C LEU A 258 -2.19 27.63 15.69
N VAL A 259 -2.62 28.89 15.54
CA VAL A 259 -2.22 30.03 16.39
C VAL A 259 -2.46 29.80 17.90
N ASN A 260 -3.39 28.92 18.27
CA ASN A 260 -3.65 28.55 19.68
C ASN A 260 -2.64 27.57 20.31
N GLU A 261 -1.76 26.91 19.53
CA GLU A 261 -0.76 25.97 20.07
C GLU A 261 0.53 26.67 20.55
N ALA A 262 0.82 27.89 20.09
CA ALA A 262 2.03 28.62 20.46
C ALA A 262 2.04 29.07 21.95
N SER A 263 0.87 29.12 22.61
CA SER A 263 0.75 29.54 24.02
C SER A 263 0.73 28.41 25.05
N SER A 264 0.71 27.14 24.63
CA SER A 264 0.60 25.99 25.54
C SER A 264 1.55 24.85 25.17
N SER A 265 2.80 25.18 24.88
CA SER A 265 3.87 24.19 24.65
C SER A 265 4.26 23.48 25.96
N SER A 266 3.37 22.65 26.47
CA SER A 266 3.68 21.60 27.42
C SER A 266 2.78 20.40 27.14
N SER A 267 3.41 19.33 26.63
CA SER A 267 2.88 17.97 26.47
C SER A 267 1.81 17.72 25.38
N SER A 268 2.26 17.27 24.21
CA SER A 268 1.44 16.47 23.29
C SER A 268 2.27 15.44 22.53
N ASP A 269 3.00 14.63 23.30
CA ASP A 269 3.39 13.29 22.86
C ASP A 269 2.66 12.28 23.76
N SER A 270 1.35 12.20 23.52
CA SER A 270 0.44 11.25 24.14
C SER A 270 -0.74 11.02 23.19
N SER A 271 -0.63 9.96 22.38
CA SER A 271 -1.80 9.26 21.86
C SER A 271 -2.66 8.82 23.06
N SER A 272 -3.70 9.58 23.39
CA SER A 272 -4.73 9.13 24.32
C SER A 272 -5.61 8.08 23.62
N ASP A 273 -5.20 6.83 23.75
CA ASP A 273 -6.05 5.68 23.48
C ASP A 273 -5.87 4.74 24.68
N SER A 274 -6.78 4.89 25.65
CA SER A 274 -6.75 4.13 26.90
C SER A 274 -7.21 2.70 26.61
N SER A 275 -6.25 1.79 26.48
CA SER A 275 -6.50 0.37 26.70
C SER A 275 -5.54 -0.16 27.78
N SER A 276 -6.03 -1.08 28.59
CA SER A 276 -5.42 -1.55 29.83
C SER A 276 -4.07 -2.24 29.61
N GLU A 277 -2.99 -1.60 30.05
CA GLU A 277 -1.65 -2.20 30.15
C GLU A 277 -1.04 -1.94 31.54
N ASP A 278 -0.25 -2.92 32.01
CA ASP A 278 0.23 -3.10 33.39
C ASP A 278 1.18 -2.00 33.90
N GLU A 279 1.11 -1.73 35.21
CA GLU A 279 1.72 -0.58 35.91
C GLU A 279 3.26 -0.51 35.86
N ASP A 280 3.97 -1.63 35.67
CA ASP A 280 5.43 -1.64 35.62
C ASP A 280 5.99 -1.01 34.33
N SER A 281 5.27 -1.15 33.20
CA SER A 281 5.67 -0.57 31.90
C SER A 281 5.58 0.97 31.87
N LYS A 282 4.73 1.57 32.70
CA LYS A 282 4.55 3.03 32.82
C LYS A 282 5.71 3.69 33.55
N LYS A 283 6.34 3.01 34.53
CA LYS A 283 7.45 3.59 35.30
C LYS A 283 8.73 3.71 34.47
N GLU A 284 9.05 2.71 33.66
CA GLU A 284 10.24 2.75 32.79
C GLU A 284 10.11 3.81 31.67
N LYS A 285 8.91 3.98 31.09
CA LYS A 285 8.62 5.07 30.13
C LYS A 285 8.73 6.46 30.76
N ARG A 286 8.30 6.63 32.02
CA ARG A 286 8.41 7.92 32.74
C ARG A 286 9.85 8.28 33.08
N GLN A 287 10.68 7.30 33.43
CA GLN A 287 12.11 7.52 33.69
C GLN A 287 12.90 7.85 32.42
N ARG A 288 12.60 7.21 31.28
CA ARG A 288 13.21 7.56 29.97
C ARG A 288 12.81 8.95 29.46
N LYS A 289 11.59 9.41 29.75
CA LYS A 289 11.11 10.76 29.38
C LYS A 289 11.78 11.87 30.19
N GLN A 290 12.26 11.60 31.40
CA GLN A 290 12.93 12.60 32.24
C GLN A 290 14.41 12.83 31.88
N ALA A 291 15.04 11.91 31.14
CA ALA A 291 16.45 12.02 30.76
C ALA A 291 16.71 12.77 29.42
N LYS A 292 15.67 13.12 28.66
CA LYS A 292 15.76 13.98 27.46
C LYS A 292 15.17 15.36 27.76
N HIS A 293 15.96 16.22 28.39
CA HIS A 293 15.61 17.63 28.54
C HIS A 293 16.72 18.49 27.93
N THR A 294 16.61 18.72 26.62
CA THR A 294 17.20 19.90 25.97
C THR A 294 15.99 20.71 25.45
N PRO A 295 15.75 21.93 25.96
CA PRO A 295 14.51 22.67 25.73
C PRO A 295 14.61 23.60 24.50
N GLU A 296 14.88 23.04 23.33
CA GLU A 296 14.65 23.73 22.04
C GLU A 296 13.81 22.79 21.18
N ALA A 297 12.49 22.94 21.24
CA ALA A 297 11.56 22.08 20.52
C ALA A 297 10.59 22.90 19.67
N LYS A 298 10.65 22.65 18.35
CA LYS A 298 9.49 22.56 17.44
C LYS A 298 8.74 23.85 17.10
N LEU A 299 9.43 24.95 16.81
CA LEU A 299 8.83 25.97 15.95
C LEU A 299 9.26 25.70 14.50
N ILE A 300 8.31 25.70 13.57
CA ILE A 300 8.59 25.69 12.14
C ILE A 300 9.00 27.11 11.74
N LEU A 301 10.17 27.26 11.11
CA LEU A 301 10.64 28.54 10.61
C LEU A 301 9.67 29.09 9.54
N PRO A 302 9.37 30.41 9.54
CA PRO A 302 8.52 31.02 8.52
C PRO A 302 8.96 30.66 7.09
N GLU A 303 10.26 30.66 6.83
CA GLU A 303 10.83 30.36 5.52
C GLU A 303 10.60 28.89 5.10
N LEU A 304 10.51 27.97 6.06
CA LEU A 304 10.14 26.58 5.79
C LEU A 304 8.63 26.45 5.62
N ALA A 305 7.83 27.13 6.43
CA ALA A 305 6.37 27.14 6.33
C ALA A 305 5.88 27.70 4.99
N GLU A 306 6.56 28.71 4.43
CA GLU A 306 6.27 29.30 3.13
C GLU A 306 6.39 28.32 1.95
N LEU A 307 7.22 27.27 2.08
CA LEU A 307 7.32 26.23 1.05
C LEU A 307 6.08 25.33 1.00
N GLY A 308 5.24 25.34 2.03
CA GLY A 308 3.99 24.59 2.10
C GLY A 308 2.84 25.25 1.34
N VAL A 309 3.02 25.64 0.07
CA VAL A 309 2.04 26.45 -0.70
C VAL A 309 0.64 25.82 -0.76
N TYR A 310 0.56 24.58 -1.26
CA TYR A 310 -0.70 23.82 -1.39
C TYR A 310 -0.74 22.58 -0.48
N GLY A 311 0.13 22.53 0.54
CA GLY A 311 0.37 21.35 1.37
C GLY A 311 0.60 21.72 2.83
N GLN A 312 -0.36 22.38 3.47
CA GLN A 312 -0.21 22.84 4.85
C GLN A 312 -0.71 21.74 5.80
N SER A 313 0.19 20.87 6.26
CA SER A 313 -0.16 19.72 7.10
C SER A 313 -0.62 20.16 8.48
N VAL A 314 -1.90 19.97 8.76
CA VAL A 314 -2.53 20.27 10.06
C VAL A 314 -2.86 18.97 10.79
N LYS A 315 -2.46 18.90 12.06
CA LYS A 315 -2.92 17.88 13.01
C LYS A 315 -4.17 18.45 13.69
N PRO A 316 -5.38 17.94 13.41
CA PRO A 316 -6.58 18.53 13.94
C PRO A 316 -6.65 18.36 15.47
N PRO A 317 -6.87 19.43 16.26
CA PRO A 317 -6.94 19.35 17.72
C PRO A 317 -8.27 18.71 18.20
N ASP A 318 -9.31 18.83 17.39
CA ASP A 318 -10.65 18.32 17.66
C ASP A 318 -11.34 17.91 16.34
N ASN A 319 -12.65 17.72 16.37
CA ASN A 319 -13.44 17.31 15.21
C ASN A 319 -13.99 18.51 14.39
N SER A 320 -13.64 19.76 14.72
CA SER A 320 -14.21 20.97 14.10
C SER A 320 -14.00 21.03 12.57
N TRP A 321 -12.91 20.41 12.09
CA TRP A 321 -12.55 20.33 10.66
C TRP A 321 -13.58 19.59 9.78
N PHE A 322 -14.46 18.77 10.34
CA PHE A 322 -15.56 18.15 9.59
C PHE A 322 -16.96 18.39 10.18
N THR A 323 -17.06 18.96 11.39
CA THR A 323 -18.36 19.14 12.07
C THR A 323 -18.99 20.53 11.92
N THR A 324 -18.29 21.52 11.34
CA THR A 324 -18.78 22.91 11.25
C THR A 324 -19.24 23.29 9.83
N PRO A 325 -20.56 23.32 9.54
CA PRO A 325 -21.10 23.84 8.28
C PRO A 325 -21.06 25.38 8.27
N PRO A 326 -21.09 26.07 7.11
CA PRO A 326 -21.21 25.54 5.74
C PRO A 326 -19.87 25.32 5.04
N SER A 327 -18.77 25.77 5.65
CA SER A 327 -17.47 25.83 4.98
C SER A 327 -16.63 24.56 5.16
N PHE A 328 -16.86 23.76 6.22
CA PHE A 328 -15.95 22.64 6.59
C PHE A 328 -14.48 23.08 6.63
N LEU A 329 -14.28 24.38 6.83
CA LEU A 329 -12.98 25.00 6.97
C LEU A 329 -12.60 24.89 8.42
N LEU A 330 -11.36 24.50 8.63
CA LEU A 330 -10.74 24.56 9.94
C LEU A 330 -10.79 26.02 10.41
N LYS A 331 -11.50 26.28 11.52
CA LYS A 331 -11.64 27.64 12.05
C LYS A 331 -10.25 28.17 12.40
N ASP A 332 -9.89 29.32 11.84
CA ASP A 332 -8.55 29.93 11.99
C ASP A 332 -7.40 29.04 11.43
N GLY A 333 -7.73 28.10 10.54
CA GLY A 333 -6.77 27.24 9.83
C GLY A 333 -6.39 27.78 8.45
N PRO A 334 -5.32 27.25 7.85
CA PRO A 334 -4.84 27.77 6.58
C PRO A 334 -5.73 27.26 5.42
N HIS A 335 -5.79 28.03 4.33
CA HIS A 335 -6.70 27.77 3.22
C HIS A 335 -6.43 26.41 2.55
N HIS A 336 -5.16 26.09 2.29
CA HIS A 336 -4.73 24.84 1.67
C HIS A 336 -4.30 23.79 2.70
N HIS A 337 -5.11 23.64 3.76
CA HIS A 337 -4.85 22.64 4.78
C HIS A 337 -4.97 21.22 4.23
N LEU A 338 -4.05 20.38 4.68
CA LEU A 338 -4.05 18.94 4.52
C LEU A 338 -4.20 18.32 5.91
N ILE A 339 -5.31 17.61 6.14
CA ILE A 339 -5.56 16.96 7.44
C ILE A 339 -4.74 15.68 7.53
N ASN A 340 -3.85 15.59 8.53
CA ASN A 340 -3.04 14.41 8.77
C ASN A 340 -3.63 13.59 9.92
N VAL A 341 -4.11 12.37 9.66
CA VAL A 341 -4.82 11.53 10.65
C VAL A 341 -4.31 10.09 10.64
N SER A 342 -4.21 9.48 11.82
CA SER A 342 -3.83 8.05 11.91
C SER A 342 -4.98 7.13 11.45
N GLU A 343 -4.65 5.97 10.89
CA GLU A 343 -5.57 4.89 10.54
C GLU A 343 -6.58 4.59 11.68
N SER A 344 -6.07 4.46 12.92
CA SER A 344 -6.92 4.20 14.10
C SER A 344 -7.85 5.37 14.44
N GLY A 345 -7.38 6.60 14.25
CA GLY A 345 -8.18 7.80 14.49
C GLY A 345 -9.34 7.88 13.50
N LEU A 346 -9.05 7.67 12.22
CA LEU A 346 -10.06 7.72 11.16
C LEU A 346 -11.06 6.56 11.25
N ASN A 347 -10.60 5.35 11.56
CA ASN A 347 -11.49 4.20 11.80
C ASN A 347 -12.45 4.44 12.99
N ARG A 348 -12.00 5.11 14.04
CA ARG A 348 -12.87 5.50 15.17
C ARG A 348 -13.96 6.47 14.72
N LEU A 349 -13.61 7.49 13.92
CA LEU A 349 -14.59 8.44 13.38
C LEU A 349 -15.59 7.77 12.43
N LEU A 350 -15.14 6.80 11.63
CA LEU A 350 -16.00 5.95 10.82
C LEU A 350 -17.01 5.16 11.68
N GLY A 351 -16.54 4.52 12.75
CA GLY A 351 -17.40 3.79 13.69
C GLY A 351 -18.41 4.69 14.42
N GLN A 352 -18.14 5.99 14.52
CA GLN A 352 -19.04 7.00 15.08
C GLN A 352 -20.05 7.57 14.06
N GLY A 353 -19.98 7.15 12.79
CA GLY A 353 -20.92 7.55 11.75
C GLY A 353 -20.55 8.82 10.98
N HIS A 354 -19.37 9.41 11.21
CA HIS A 354 -18.96 10.69 10.61
C HIS A 354 -18.48 10.62 9.16
N GLY A 355 -18.70 9.49 8.47
CA GLY A 355 -18.14 9.22 7.15
C GLY A 355 -18.55 10.25 6.09
N ALA A 356 -19.80 10.69 6.05
CA ALA A 356 -20.24 11.64 5.02
C ALA A 356 -19.70 13.05 5.25
N SER A 357 -19.68 13.51 6.50
CA SER A 357 -19.07 14.78 6.90
C SER A 357 -17.59 14.83 6.52
N ILE A 358 -16.86 13.74 6.74
CA ILE A 358 -15.45 13.60 6.32
C ILE A 358 -15.32 13.56 4.80
N ALA A 359 -16.18 12.80 4.10
CA ALA A 359 -16.19 12.74 2.65
C ALA A 359 -16.44 14.12 2.01
N ARG A 360 -17.30 14.93 2.63
CA ARG A 360 -17.56 16.31 2.21
C ARG A 360 -16.36 17.22 2.41
N HIS A 361 -15.67 17.12 3.55
CA HIS A 361 -14.41 17.82 3.76
C HIS A 361 -13.38 17.42 2.68
N ASN A 362 -13.18 16.12 2.47
CA ASN A 362 -12.23 15.58 1.49
C ASN A 362 -12.61 15.91 0.04
N SER A 363 -13.84 16.36 -0.21
CA SER A 363 -14.27 16.85 -1.53
C SER A 363 -13.61 18.18 -1.93
N ARG A 364 -13.08 18.93 -0.94
CA ARG A 364 -12.42 20.23 -1.09
C ARG A 364 -10.98 20.22 -0.58
N HIS A 365 -10.70 19.56 0.53
CA HIS A 365 -9.37 19.57 1.16
C HIS A 365 -8.66 18.23 1.07
N LEU A 366 -7.33 18.26 1.16
CA LEU A 366 -6.51 17.05 1.14
C LEU A 366 -6.53 16.38 2.53
N MET A 367 -6.45 15.05 2.51
CA MET A 367 -6.27 14.25 3.71
C MET A 367 -5.16 13.23 3.49
N ARG A 368 -4.26 13.15 4.48
CA ARG A 368 -3.28 12.08 4.62
C ARG A 368 -3.67 11.14 5.75
N VAL A 369 -3.72 9.85 5.43
CA VAL A 369 -3.95 8.76 6.38
C VAL A 369 -2.66 7.95 6.48
N TYR A 370 -2.19 7.71 7.70
CA TYR A 370 -0.93 6.99 7.94
C TYR A 370 -1.09 5.88 9.00
N PRO A 371 -0.23 4.84 8.98
CA PRO A 371 -0.27 3.78 9.97
C PRO A 371 0.03 4.30 11.39
N LYS A 372 -0.63 3.75 12.42
CA LYS A 372 -0.34 4.12 13.82
C LYS A 372 1.10 3.69 14.19
N GLY A 373 1.91 4.63 14.71
CA GLY A 373 3.32 4.41 15.10
C GLY A 373 3.59 3.39 16.21
N THR A 374 2.56 2.74 16.77
CA THR A 374 2.71 1.58 17.68
C THR A 374 2.93 0.26 16.94
N ARG A 375 2.86 0.26 15.61
CA ARG A 375 3.15 -0.91 14.78
C ARG A 375 4.67 -1.00 14.59
N ILE A 376 5.32 -1.90 15.32
CA ILE A 376 6.73 -2.29 15.08
C ILE A 376 6.84 -3.17 13.81
N SER A 377 5.71 -3.66 13.28
CA SER A 377 5.64 -4.40 12.02
C SER A 377 5.38 -3.46 10.83
N SER A 378 6.08 -3.65 9.70
CA SER A 378 5.89 -2.95 8.40
C SER A 378 4.55 -3.23 7.70
N LYS A 379 3.52 -3.66 8.43
CA LYS A 379 2.18 -3.96 7.92
C LYS A 379 1.48 -2.70 7.47
N ASN A 380 0.82 -2.76 6.32
CA ASN A 380 0.06 -1.64 5.81
C ASN A 380 -1.29 -1.42 6.50
N LEU A 381 -1.73 -0.16 6.48
CA LEU A 381 -3.13 0.19 6.69
C LEU A 381 -3.98 -0.36 5.54
N LYS A 382 -5.29 -0.48 5.73
CA LYS A 382 -6.22 -0.91 4.67
C LYS A 382 -6.79 0.32 3.95
N PRO A 383 -6.39 0.63 2.71
CA PRO A 383 -6.71 1.93 2.09
C PRO A 383 -8.15 2.05 1.59
N LEU A 384 -8.77 0.94 1.18
CA LEU A 384 -10.10 0.94 0.54
C LEU A 384 -11.20 1.69 1.33
N PRO A 385 -11.37 1.49 2.65
CA PRO A 385 -12.33 2.28 3.43
C PRO A 385 -12.04 3.78 3.44
N PHE A 386 -10.77 4.18 3.38
CA PHE A 386 -10.37 5.60 3.41
C PHE A 386 -10.50 6.26 2.03
N TRP A 387 -10.22 5.52 0.95
CA TRP A 387 -10.60 5.95 -0.39
C TRP A 387 -12.12 6.11 -0.53
N GLY A 388 -12.90 5.26 0.15
CA GLY A 388 -14.36 5.42 0.29
C GLY A 388 -14.80 6.69 1.04
N LEU A 389 -13.88 7.39 1.71
CA LEU A 389 -14.07 8.73 2.28
C LEU A 389 -13.46 9.83 1.41
N GLY A 390 -12.92 9.51 0.25
CA GLY A 390 -12.20 10.45 -0.59
C GLY A 390 -10.84 10.89 -0.05
N ALA A 391 -10.26 10.18 0.92
CA ALA A 391 -8.91 10.46 1.38
C ALA A 391 -7.91 10.21 0.25
N GLN A 392 -7.10 11.23 -0.07
CA GLN A 392 -6.28 11.25 -1.28
C GLN A 392 -4.92 10.60 -1.06
N VAL A 393 -4.32 10.79 0.12
CA VAL A 393 -2.98 10.28 0.46
C VAL A 393 -3.10 9.19 1.51
N CYS A 394 -3.24 7.93 1.09
CA CYS A 394 -3.14 6.78 1.99
C CYS A 394 -1.69 6.30 2.00
N ALA A 395 -0.92 6.65 3.03
CA ALA A 395 0.50 6.33 3.13
C ALA A 395 0.70 4.84 3.44
N LEU A 396 1.33 4.13 2.50
CA LEU A 396 1.67 2.72 2.60
C LEU A 396 3.19 2.53 2.72
N ASN A 397 3.59 1.46 3.39
CA ASN A 397 4.91 0.87 3.41
C ASN A 397 5.16 0.13 2.09
N TRP A 398 5.86 0.78 1.18
CA TRP A 398 6.19 0.26 -0.16
C TRP A 398 7.16 -0.92 -0.16
N GLN A 399 7.82 -1.21 0.96
CA GLN A 399 8.73 -2.34 1.10
C GLN A 399 8.03 -3.69 1.30
N THR A 400 6.70 -3.73 1.44
CA THR A 400 5.94 -4.98 1.70
C THR A 400 4.79 -5.13 0.70
N PHE A 401 4.81 -6.15 -0.17
CA PHE A 401 3.77 -6.38 -1.19
C PHE A 401 2.53 -7.11 -0.63
N ASP A 402 1.96 -6.56 0.43
CA ASP A 402 0.77 -7.11 1.08
C ASP A 402 -0.52 -6.77 0.34
N ALA A 403 -1.66 -7.21 0.90
CA ALA A 403 -2.98 -6.96 0.31
C ALA A 403 -3.25 -5.49 -0.01
N SER A 404 -2.69 -4.55 0.77
CA SER A 404 -2.87 -3.12 0.56
C SER A 404 -2.06 -2.62 -0.63
N MET A 405 -0.82 -3.08 -0.78
CA MET A 405 -0.01 -2.74 -1.96
C MET A 405 -0.58 -3.34 -3.25
N GLN A 406 -1.11 -4.57 -3.19
CA GLN A 406 -1.75 -5.22 -4.35
C GLN A 406 -2.96 -4.45 -4.87
N ILE A 407 -3.81 -3.92 -3.98
CA ILE A 407 -4.93 -3.06 -4.40
C ILE A 407 -4.47 -1.63 -4.75
N ASN A 408 -3.35 -1.16 -4.20
CA ASN A 408 -2.75 0.12 -4.58
C ASN A 408 -2.26 0.08 -6.03
N GLU A 409 -1.57 -1.00 -6.40
CA GLU A 409 -1.19 -1.26 -7.79
C GLU A 409 -2.41 -1.25 -8.72
N ALA A 410 -3.46 -2.00 -8.37
CA ALA A 410 -4.69 -2.05 -9.15
C ALA A 410 -5.44 -0.69 -9.23
N MET A 411 -5.34 0.15 -8.19
CA MET A 411 -5.99 1.45 -8.14
C MET A 411 -5.34 2.44 -9.11
N PHE A 412 -4.01 2.39 -9.22
CA PHE A 412 -3.22 3.38 -9.95
C PHE A 412 -2.70 2.89 -11.30
N ALA A 413 -2.86 1.61 -11.65
CA ALA A 413 -2.39 1.04 -12.92
C ALA A 413 -2.70 1.93 -14.14
N GLY A 414 -1.66 2.40 -14.83
CA GLY A 414 -1.76 3.21 -16.05
C GLY A 414 -2.25 4.65 -15.84
N THR A 415 -2.20 5.20 -14.62
CA THR A 415 -2.82 6.50 -14.30
C THR A 415 -1.84 7.64 -14.01
N GLY A 416 -0.53 7.41 -14.09
CA GLY A 416 0.44 8.45 -13.68
C GLY A 416 0.51 8.69 -12.16
N GLY A 417 -0.16 7.85 -11.36
CA GLY A 417 -0.30 8.00 -9.92
C GLY A 417 -1.41 8.96 -9.47
N TYR A 418 -2.21 9.51 -10.39
CA TYR A 418 -3.36 10.35 -10.09
C TYR A 418 -4.65 9.77 -10.66
N VAL A 419 -5.65 9.57 -9.79
CA VAL A 419 -6.95 9.03 -10.16
C VAL A 419 -8.04 9.98 -9.73
N LEU A 420 -8.93 10.33 -10.65
CA LEU A 420 -10.09 11.15 -10.32
C LEU A 420 -11.01 10.38 -9.36
N LYS A 421 -11.41 11.03 -8.27
CA LYS A 421 -12.33 10.43 -7.30
C LYS A 421 -13.69 10.10 -7.94
N PRO A 422 -14.39 9.08 -7.42
CA PRO A 422 -15.74 8.78 -7.81
C PRO A 422 -16.65 10.00 -7.77
N SER A 423 -17.60 10.09 -8.70
CA SER A 423 -18.40 11.31 -8.88
C SER A 423 -19.12 11.81 -7.61
N TRP A 424 -19.53 10.89 -6.74
CA TRP A 424 -20.21 11.15 -5.46
C TRP A 424 -19.29 11.64 -4.32
N LEU A 425 -17.96 11.58 -4.50
CA LEU A 425 -16.94 12.09 -3.57
C LEU A 425 -16.34 13.45 -4.00
N ARG A 426 -16.91 14.08 -5.02
CA ARG A 426 -16.45 15.36 -5.58
C ARG A 426 -17.35 16.52 -5.14
N GLY A 427 -16.75 17.68 -4.87
CA GLY A 427 -17.43 18.83 -4.25
C GLY A 427 -18.50 19.52 -5.10
N ASN A 428 -18.59 19.17 -6.39
CA ASN A 428 -19.52 19.80 -7.35
C ASN A 428 -20.86 19.05 -7.45
N ASN A 429 -21.06 17.96 -6.69
CA ASN A 429 -22.31 17.23 -6.72
C ASN A 429 -23.37 17.93 -5.86
N ALA A 430 -24.10 18.88 -6.47
CA ALA A 430 -25.14 19.68 -5.80
C ALA A 430 -26.18 18.82 -5.06
N ALA A 431 -26.45 17.58 -5.52
CA ALA A 431 -27.38 16.67 -4.87
C ALA A 431 -26.87 16.12 -3.52
N MET A 432 -25.57 16.25 -3.23
CA MET A 432 -24.92 15.75 -2.00
C MET A 432 -24.58 16.88 -1.01
N VAL A 433 -24.71 18.14 -1.44
CA VAL A 433 -24.41 19.31 -0.63
C VAL A 433 -25.53 19.51 0.39
N GLY A 434 -25.19 19.49 1.68
CA GLY A 434 -26.15 19.76 2.78
C GLY A 434 -26.85 18.54 3.38
N LEU A 435 -26.70 17.33 2.82
CA LEU A 435 -27.30 16.11 3.37
C LEU A 435 -26.68 15.73 4.74
N GLY A 436 -27.50 15.27 5.69
CA GLY A 436 -26.99 14.66 6.92
C GLY A 436 -26.25 13.34 6.62
N ASP A 437 -25.43 12.84 7.56
CA ASP A 437 -24.61 11.63 7.32
C ASP A 437 -25.45 10.40 6.91
N LYS A 438 -26.64 10.26 7.50
CA LYS A 438 -27.61 9.20 7.17
C LYS A 438 -28.20 9.36 5.76
N GLU A 439 -28.64 10.57 5.43
CA GLU A 439 -29.24 10.88 4.13
C GLU A 439 -28.24 10.79 2.99
N PHE A 440 -26.98 11.18 3.23
CA PHE A 440 -25.89 11.00 2.28
C PHE A 440 -25.66 9.53 1.98
N ARG A 441 -25.57 8.67 3.02
CA ARG A 441 -25.43 7.22 2.84
C ARG A 441 -26.60 6.62 2.06
N GLU A 442 -27.83 6.99 2.41
CA GLU A 442 -29.03 6.51 1.72
C GLU A 442 -29.07 6.98 0.26
N THR A 443 -28.70 8.23 -0.01
CA THR A 443 -28.66 8.80 -1.37
C THR A 443 -27.58 8.14 -2.23
N VAL A 444 -26.39 7.93 -1.68
CA VAL A 444 -25.30 7.20 -2.35
C VAL A 444 -25.72 5.76 -2.64
N SER A 445 -26.32 5.05 -1.67
CA SER A 445 -26.80 3.68 -1.90
C SER A 445 -27.93 3.62 -2.95
N ARG A 446 -28.88 4.57 -2.93
CA ARG A 446 -29.98 4.64 -3.92
C ARG A 446 -29.54 4.99 -5.34
N THR A 447 -28.45 5.74 -5.48
CA THR A 447 -27.92 6.14 -6.80
C THR A 447 -27.09 5.03 -7.44
N ARG A 448 -26.56 4.11 -6.62
CA ARG A 448 -25.82 2.95 -7.10
C ARG A 448 -26.77 1.87 -7.56
N ARG A 449 -26.53 1.39 -8.78
CA ARG A 449 -27.24 0.23 -9.30
C ARG A 449 -26.64 -1.03 -8.70
N ARG A 450 -27.45 -2.08 -8.60
CA ARG A 450 -26.91 -3.40 -8.32
C ARG A 450 -26.37 -3.97 -9.63
N LYS A 451 -25.21 -4.60 -9.55
CA LYS A 451 -24.57 -5.29 -10.68
C LYS A 451 -24.28 -6.73 -10.32
N ARG A 452 -24.22 -7.56 -11.34
CA ARG A 452 -23.76 -8.95 -11.26
C ARG A 452 -22.45 -9.07 -12.03
N LEU A 453 -21.42 -9.56 -11.37
CA LEU A 453 -20.16 -9.97 -11.98
C LEU A 453 -20.20 -11.49 -12.18
N ARG A 454 -20.04 -11.98 -13.40
CA ARG A 454 -19.64 -13.36 -13.70
C ARG A 454 -18.23 -13.36 -14.23
N LEU A 455 -17.31 -13.97 -13.47
CA LEU A 455 -15.96 -14.27 -13.91
C LEU A 455 -15.94 -15.68 -14.50
N VAL A 456 -15.93 -15.79 -15.82
CA VAL A 456 -15.73 -17.06 -16.50
C VAL A 456 -14.23 -17.34 -16.55
N VAL A 457 -13.81 -18.42 -15.91
CA VAL A 457 -12.41 -18.82 -15.74
C VAL A 457 -12.12 -20.00 -16.65
N ALA A 458 -11.30 -19.79 -17.67
CA ALA A 458 -10.86 -20.90 -18.52
C ALA A 458 -9.79 -21.73 -17.80
N GLY A 459 -8.68 -21.09 -17.44
CA GLY A 459 -7.49 -21.78 -16.94
C GLY A 459 -6.30 -20.83 -16.80
N ALA A 460 -5.17 -21.38 -16.38
CA ALA A 460 -3.90 -20.67 -16.31
C ALA A 460 -2.81 -21.39 -17.11
N SER A 461 -1.73 -20.68 -17.42
CA SER A 461 -0.50 -21.24 -17.99
C SER A 461 0.69 -20.84 -17.14
N ASP A 462 1.72 -21.69 -17.08
CA ASP A 462 3.00 -21.43 -16.42
C ASP A 462 2.86 -21.04 -14.93
N VAL A 463 1.95 -21.71 -14.20
CA VAL A 463 1.77 -21.53 -12.75
C VAL A 463 3.08 -21.83 -12.03
N PRO A 464 3.57 -20.94 -11.13
CA PRO A 464 4.85 -21.12 -10.48
C PRO A 464 4.88 -22.37 -9.59
N ILE A 465 5.97 -23.14 -9.69
CA ILE A 465 6.26 -24.30 -8.85
C ILE A 465 7.24 -23.86 -7.75
N ARG A 466 7.04 -24.31 -6.50
CA ARG A 466 8.01 -24.10 -5.43
C ARG A 466 8.90 -25.34 -5.30
N ASP A 467 10.16 -25.14 -4.88
CA ASP A 467 11.12 -26.24 -4.64
C ASP A 467 10.62 -27.28 -3.60
N THR A 468 9.64 -26.91 -2.78
CA THR A 468 9.04 -27.75 -1.74
C THR A 468 7.89 -28.63 -2.23
N ASP A 469 7.37 -28.39 -3.43
CA ASP A 469 6.10 -28.95 -3.87
C ASP A 469 6.32 -30.36 -4.41
N LYS A 470 5.84 -31.36 -3.66
CA LYS A 470 5.88 -32.77 -4.09
C LYS A 470 4.77 -33.12 -5.08
N GLU A 471 3.68 -32.35 -5.06
CA GLU A 471 2.50 -32.52 -5.92
C GLU A 471 1.73 -31.19 -5.95
N LEU A 472 1.74 -30.50 -7.09
CA LEU A 472 1.03 -29.22 -7.28
C LEU A 472 -0.47 -29.48 -7.54
N LYS A 473 -1.35 -28.83 -6.78
CA LYS A 473 -2.82 -28.97 -6.88
C LYS A 473 -3.48 -27.60 -7.01
N PRO A 474 -3.39 -26.96 -8.19
CA PRO A 474 -3.71 -25.55 -8.32
C PRO A 474 -5.23 -25.31 -8.30
N TYR A 475 -5.65 -24.24 -7.63
CA TYR A 475 -7.01 -23.72 -7.69
C TYR A 475 -6.98 -22.19 -7.61
N LEU A 476 -7.98 -21.55 -8.22
CA LEU A 476 -8.14 -20.11 -8.20
C LEU A 476 -9.06 -19.71 -7.04
N THR A 477 -8.66 -18.69 -6.30
CA THR A 477 -9.48 -18.00 -5.29
C THR A 477 -9.67 -16.55 -5.69
N CYS A 478 -10.90 -16.06 -5.66
CA CYS A 478 -11.27 -14.70 -6.00
C CYS A 478 -12.05 -14.04 -4.85
N THR A 479 -11.65 -12.83 -4.45
CA THR A 479 -12.31 -12.06 -3.39
C THR A 479 -12.70 -10.69 -3.93
N LEU A 480 -13.99 -10.36 -3.85
CA LEU A 480 -14.54 -9.07 -4.28
C LEU A 480 -14.49 -8.06 -3.13
N LEU A 481 -13.76 -6.98 -3.32
CA LEU A 481 -13.61 -5.91 -2.34
C LEU A 481 -14.48 -4.71 -2.74
N HIS A 482 -15.30 -4.25 -1.80
CA HIS A 482 -16.19 -3.11 -1.98
C HIS A 482 -15.99 -2.12 -0.81
N PRO A 483 -15.94 -0.79 -1.06
CA PRO A 483 -15.63 0.21 -0.03
C PRO A 483 -16.71 0.30 1.07
N GLY A 484 -17.95 -0.09 0.75
CA GLY A 484 -19.06 -0.13 1.70
C GLY A 484 -19.11 -1.39 2.58
N VAL A 485 -18.25 -2.39 2.35
CA VAL A 485 -18.22 -3.63 3.14
C VAL A 485 -17.24 -3.45 4.31
N PRO A 486 -17.66 -3.70 5.57
CA PRO A 486 -16.74 -3.66 6.70
C PRO A 486 -15.55 -4.59 6.49
N PHE A 487 -14.36 -4.18 6.93
CA PHE A 487 -13.12 -4.91 6.67
C PHE A 487 -13.17 -6.39 7.12
N GLY A 488 -13.78 -6.68 8.27
CA GLY A 488 -13.93 -8.05 8.78
C GLY A 488 -14.90 -8.93 8.01
N GLU A 489 -15.68 -8.36 7.08
CA GLU A 489 -16.68 -9.05 6.27
C GLU A 489 -16.24 -9.25 4.82
N MET A 490 -15.12 -8.64 4.40
CA MET A 490 -14.61 -8.77 3.03
C MET A 490 -14.29 -10.23 2.65
N GLN A 491 -13.99 -11.10 3.62
CA GLN A 491 -13.78 -12.53 3.37
C GLN A 491 -15.04 -13.29 2.97
N GLN A 492 -16.23 -12.75 3.25
CA GLN A 492 -17.50 -13.38 2.91
C GLN A 492 -17.78 -13.37 1.40
N THR A 493 -17.11 -12.49 0.65
CA THR A 493 -17.24 -12.41 -0.81
C THR A 493 -16.28 -13.37 -1.52
N LYS A 494 -15.51 -14.17 -0.79
CA LYS A 494 -14.55 -15.10 -1.37
C LYS A 494 -15.22 -16.26 -2.08
N LYS A 495 -14.81 -16.52 -3.31
CA LYS A 495 -15.20 -17.69 -4.11
C LYS A 495 -13.95 -18.37 -4.65
N LYS A 496 -14.07 -19.64 -5.02
CA LYS A 496 -12.95 -20.41 -5.55
C LYS A 496 -13.44 -21.40 -6.59
N THR A 497 -12.53 -21.78 -7.48
CA THR A 497 -12.72 -22.93 -8.37
C THR A 497 -12.51 -24.24 -7.61
N ASP A 498 -12.85 -25.34 -8.25
CA ASP A 498 -12.42 -26.65 -7.80
C ASP A 498 -10.90 -26.81 -7.93
N VAL A 499 -10.37 -27.74 -7.14
CA VAL A 499 -8.96 -28.11 -7.18
C VAL A 499 -8.70 -28.87 -8.47
N PHE A 500 -7.77 -28.36 -9.29
CA PHE A 500 -7.37 -29.05 -10.50
C PHE A 500 -6.63 -30.34 -10.14
N ARG A 501 -7.26 -31.48 -10.45
CA ARG A 501 -6.70 -32.82 -10.24
C ARG A 501 -6.64 -33.53 -11.58
N ARG A 502 -5.47 -34.07 -11.92
CA ARG A 502 -5.31 -34.86 -13.14
C ARG A 502 -6.17 -36.13 -13.09
N HIS A 503 -6.89 -36.43 -14.18
CA HIS A 503 -7.45 -37.76 -14.40
C HIS A 503 -6.31 -38.76 -14.69
N LYS A 504 -6.20 -39.82 -13.88
CA LYS A 504 -5.15 -40.85 -13.96
C LYS A 504 -5.06 -41.63 -15.29
N LEU A 505 -5.98 -41.42 -16.24
CA LEU A 505 -6.07 -42.21 -17.47
C LEU A 505 -4.89 -41.94 -18.43
N THR A 506 -4.33 -40.73 -18.43
CA THR A 506 -3.19 -40.35 -19.30
C THR A 506 -1.87 -40.97 -18.85
N ALA A 507 -1.73 -41.30 -17.56
CA ALA A 507 -0.51 -41.93 -17.02
C ALA A 507 -0.34 -43.39 -17.49
N LEU A 508 -1.43 -44.06 -17.86
CA LEU A 508 -1.41 -45.46 -18.30
C LEU A 508 -0.94 -45.61 -19.76
N ILE A 509 -1.07 -44.55 -20.57
CA ILE A 509 -0.62 -44.52 -21.98
C ILE A 509 0.82 -44.02 -22.08
N GLY A 510 1.24 -43.07 -21.22
CA GLY A 510 2.60 -42.51 -21.22
C GLY A 510 3.72 -43.41 -20.68
N GLY A 511 3.38 -44.51 -19.99
CA GLY A 511 4.37 -45.46 -19.43
C GLY A 511 5.18 -46.26 -20.45
N LEU A 512 4.89 -46.14 -21.76
CA LEU A 512 5.58 -46.88 -22.83
C LEU A 512 6.74 -46.12 -23.48
N THR A 513 6.85 -44.81 -23.27
CA THR A 513 7.88 -43.98 -23.92
C THR A 513 8.53 -43.08 -22.87
N GLY A 514 9.73 -43.45 -22.41
CA GLY A 514 10.47 -42.75 -21.33
C GLY A 514 10.94 -41.31 -21.63
N ALA A 515 10.24 -40.57 -22.49
CA ALA A 515 10.49 -39.16 -22.82
C ALA A 515 9.56 -38.17 -22.08
N VAL A 516 8.61 -38.65 -21.27
CA VAL A 516 7.45 -37.88 -20.79
C VAL A 516 7.72 -36.98 -19.57
N ALA A 517 8.81 -37.14 -18.82
CA ALA A 517 8.97 -36.46 -17.52
C ALA A 517 8.98 -34.90 -17.59
N ARG A 518 9.51 -34.30 -18.67
CA ARG A 518 9.49 -32.83 -18.86
C ARG A 518 8.18 -32.29 -19.44
N GLU A 519 7.46 -33.07 -20.24
CA GLU A 519 6.10 -32.72 -20.66
C GLU A 519 5.10 -32.86 -19.49
N ASP A 520 5.38 -33.78 -18.55
CA ASP A 520 4.49 -34.08 -17.41
C ASP A 520 4.36 -32.92 -16.40
N GLU A 521 5.44 -32.16 -16.18
CA GLU A 521 5.43 -30.97 -15.29
C GLU A 521 4.61 -29.83 -15.90
N SER A 522 4.71 -29.62 -17.22
CA SER A 522 3.98 -28.54 -17.92
C SER A 522 2.46 -28.69 -17.81
N LEU A 523 1.94 -29.92 -17.76
CA LEU A 523 0.50 -30.18 -17.70
C LEU A 523 -0.16 -29.84 -16.35
N VAL A 524 0.63 -29.77 -15.26
CA VAL A 524 0.10 -29.41 -13.93
C VAL A 524 0.21 -27.91 -13.68
N THR A 525 1.21 -27.25 -14.29
CA THR A 525 1.35 -25.79 -14.28
C THR A 525 0.36 -25.09 -15.22
N ASP A 526 -0.36 -25.85 -16.05
CA ASP A 526 -1.29 -25.35 -17.05
C ASP A 526 -2.75 -25.79 -16.78
N PRO A 527 -3.34 -25.48 -15.61
CA PRO A 527 -4.67 -25.94 -15.24
C PRO A 527 -5.76 -25.35 -16.13
N VAL A 528 -6.79 -26.16 -16.42
CA VAL A 528 -8.01 -25.75 -17.11
C VAL A 528 -9.21 -26.08 -16.21
N TRP A 529 -9.87 -25.04 -15.70
CA TRP A 529 -11.01 -25.16 -14.77
C TRP A 529 -12.36 -25.12 -15.50
N GLU A 530 -12.52 -24.25 -16.49
CA GLU A 530 -13.79 -24.01 -17.21
C GLU A 530 -14.98 -23.71 -16.26
N GLU A 531 -14.74 -22.89 -15.24
CA GLU A 531 -15.71 -22.57 -14.17
C GLU A 531 -16.15 -21.11 -14.20
N THR A 532 -17.36 -20.83 -13.71
CA THR A 532 -17.86 -19.45 -13.57
C THR A 532 -18.08 -19.10 -12.11
N LEU A 533 -17.42 -18.04 -11.65
CA LEU A 533 -17.63 -17.47 -10.32
C LEU A 533 -18.52 -16.23 -10.44
N GLU A 534 -19.58 -16.14 -9.63
CA GLU A 534 -20.58 -15.06 -9.75
C GLU A 534 -20.67 -14.21 -8.48
N TRP A 535 -20.85 -12.90 -8.56
CA TRP A 535 -21.13 -12.03 -7.41
C TRP A 535 -22.22 -11.03 -7.73
N GLU A 536 -23.00 -10.66 -6.72
CA GLU A 536 -23.87 -9.47 -6.78
C GLU A 536 -23.29 -8.39 -5.88
N PHE A 537 -23.22 -7.16 -6.36
CA PHE A 537 -22.62 -6.05 -5.63
C PHE A 537 -23.29 -4.71 -5.99
N GLU A 538 -23.11 -3.70 -5.15
CA GLU A 538 -23.48 -2.32 -5.48
C GLU A 538 -22.38 -1.70 -6.35
N ASP A 539 -22.78 -1.05 -7.44
CA ASP A 539 -21.84 -0.44 -8.36
C ASP A 539 -21.03 0.68 -7.68
N ASP A 540 -19.70 0.61 -7.78
CA ASP A 540 -18.79 1.64 -7.31
C ASP A 540 -17.51 1.60 -8.16
N GLU A 541 -16.96 2.78 -8.42
CA GLU A 541 -15.67 2.92 -9.11
C GLU A 541 -14.51 2.38 -8.27
N LEU A 542 -14.70 2.13 -6.96
CA LEU A 542 -13.71 1.58 -6.04
C LEU A 542 -13.92 0.09 -5.73
N VAL A 543 -14.57 -0.66 -6.62
CA VAL A 543 -14.68 -2.13 -6.49
C VAL A 543 -13.45 -2.81 -7.10
N PHE A 544 -12.88 -3.76 -6.37
CA PHE A 544 -11.71 -4.52 -6.79
C PHE A 544 -11.98 -6.02 -6.72
N LEU A 545 -11.39 -6.78 -7.62
CA LEU A 545 -11.35 -8.24 -7.57
C LEU A 545 -9.90 -8.67 -7.36
N ARG A 546 -9.63 -9.34 -6.23
CA ARG A 546 -8.33 -9.97 -5.96
C ARG A 546 -8.41 -11.44 -6.36
N MET A 547 -7.43 -11.91 -7.10
CA MET A 547 -7.36 -13.25 -7.66
C MET A 547 -6.04 -13.91 -7.24
N PHE A 548 -6.10 -15.14 -6.73
CA PHE A 548 -4.96 -15.89 -6.26
C PHE A 548 -4.98 -17.30 -6.81
N ILE A 549 -3.85 -17.75 -7.36
CA ILE A 549 -3.65 -19.18 -7.61
C ILE A 549 -2.95 -19.77 -6.39
N LYS A 550 -3.52 -20.85 -5.86
CA LYS A 550 -3.05 -21.55 -4.66
C LYS A 550 -2.89 -23.03 -4.92
N SER A 551 -2.06 -23.70 -4.13
CA SER A 551 -2.00 -25.17 -4.12
C SER A 551 -2.77 -25.77 -2.94
N ASP A 552 -3.56 -26.81 -3.18
CA ASP A 552 -4.24 -27.59 -2.13
C ASP A 552 -3.30 -28.65 -1.55
N ASP A 553 -2.37 -28.19 -0.73
CA ASP A 553 -1.31 -29.03 -0.17
C ASP A 553 -1.80 -29.78 1.07
N SER A 554 -1.52 -31.08 1.10
CA SER A 554 -1.84 -31.89 2.27
C SER A 554 -0.88 -31.55 3.43
N PHE A 555 -1.44 -31.24 4.60
CA PHE A 555 -0.71 -31.01 5.86
C PHE A 555 0.08 -29.68 5.97
N SER A 556 -0.13 -28.71 5.08
CA SER A 556 0.36 -27.32 5.19
C SER A 556 -0.79 -26.31 5.00
N SER A 557 -0.55 -25.01 5.27
CA SER A 557 -1.48 -23.98 4.83
C SER A 557 -1.35 -23.83 3.31
N ASN A 558 -2.49 -23.77 2.60
CA ASN A 558 -2.54 -23.77 1.14
C ASN A 558 -1.75 -22.59 0.58
N PRO A 559 -0.53 -22.82 0.03
CA PRO A 559 0.36 -21.73 -0.32
C PRO A 559 -0.21 -20.91 -1.46
N VAL A 560 -0.02 -19.59 -1.39
CA VAL A 560 -0.27 -18.69 -2.51
C VAL A 560 0.92 -18.76 -3.46
N LEU A 561 0.66 -19.02 -4.74
CA LEU A 561 1.68 -19.16 -5.77
C LEU A 561 1.87 -17.86 -6.54
N CYS A 562 0.75 -17.22 -6.92
CA CYS A 562 0.75 -15.93 -7.58
C CYS A 562 -0.58 -15.19 -7.34
N VAL A 563 -0.58 -13.89 -7.58
CA VAL A 563 -1.69 -12.97 -7.29
C VAL A 563 -1.88 -11.95 -8.42
N ALA A 564 -3.12 -11.54 -8.64
CA ALA A 564 -3.46 -10.36 -9.43
C ALA A 564 -4.61 -9.61 -8.76
N SER A 565 -4.61 -8.29 -8.88
CA SER A 565 -5.70 -7.44 -8.41
C SER A 565 -6.19 -6.58 -9.57
N VAL A 566 -7.51 -6.51 -9.73
CA VAL A 566 -8.14 -5.78 -10.83
C VAL A 566 -9.18 -4.83 -10.27
N ARG A 567 -9.11 -3.56 -10.65
CA ARG A 567 -10.19 -2.61 -10.41
C ARG A 567 -11.31 -2.86 -11.41
N LEU A 568 -12.52 -3.18 -10.93
CA LEU A 568 -13.62 -3.59 -11.82
C LEU A 568 -14.04 -2.51 -12.81
N LEU A 569 -13.77 -1.23 -12.52
CA LEU A 569 -14.01 -0.14 -13.45
C LEU A 569 -13.33 -0.37 -14.82
N TYR A 570 -12.13 -0.96 -14.82
CA TYR A 570 -11.34 -1.16 -16.05
C TYR A 570 -11.84 -2.31 -16.93
N VAL A 571 -12.66 -3.22 -16.38
CA VAL A 571 -13.20 -4.36 -17.14
C VAL A 571 -14.67 -4.18 -17.54
N GLN A 572 -15.25 -3.02 -17.22
CA GLN A 572 -16.65 -2.69 -17.52
C GLN A 572 -16.81 -1.91 -18.83
N SER A 573 -15.74 -1.49 -19.50
CA SER A 573 -15.84 -0.84 -20.81
C SER A 573 -16.42 -1.81 -21.84
N GLU A 574 -17.11 -1.29 -22.85
CA GLU A 574 -17.70 -2.11 -23.93
C GLU A 574 -16.65 -2.96 -24.67
N GLU A 575 -15.40 -2.49 -24.70
CA GLU A 575 -14.28 -3.20 -25.32
C GLU A 575 -13.78 -4.40 -24.51
N VAL A 576 -13.96 -4.39 -23.18
CA VAL A 576 -13.41 -5.41 -22.28
C VAL A 576 -14.50 -6.32 -21.72
N ASN A 577 -15.67 -5.76 -21.41
CA ASN A 577 -16.79 -6.51 -20.85
C ASN A 577 -17.27 -7.59 -21.83
N GLY A 578 -17.45 -8.81 -21.34
CA GLY A 578 -17.83 -9.97 -22.11
C GLY A 578 -16.74 -10.53 -23.03
N GLN A 579 -15.53 -9.94 -23.04
CA GLN A 579 -14.41 -10.39 -23.86
C GLN A 579 -13.41 -11.23 -23.06
N TRP A 580 -12.80 -12.21 -23.73
CA TRP A 580 -11.72 -13.01 -23.14
C TRP A 580 -10.45 -12.18 -23.03
N ARG A 581 -9.78 -12.27 -21.87
CA ARG A 581 -8.57 -11.51 -21.56
C ARG A 581 -7.60 -12.38 -20.76
N PHE A 582 -6.31 -12.23 -21.04
CA PHE A 582 -5.28 -12.73 -20.15
C PHE A 582 -4.98 -11.70 -19.06
N VAL A 583 -4.97 -12.17 -17.82
CA VAL A 583 -4.48 -11.46 -16.65
C VAL A 583 -3.09 -11.97 -16.32
N ARG A 584 -2.11 -11.06 -16.30
CA ARG A 584 -0.75 -11.36 -15.88
C ARG A 584 -0.72 -11.49 -14.35
N MET A 585 -0.08 -12.53 -13.84
CA MET A 585 -0.02 -12.81 -12.41
C MET A 585 1.35 -12.41 -11.84
N LEU A 586 1.37 -11.87 -10.63
CA LEU A 586 2.55 -11.47 -9.90
C LEU A 586 2.89 -12.46 -8.78
N ASP A 587 4.15 -12.54 -8.37
CA ASP A 587 4.52 -13.25 -7.15
C ASP A 587 4.17 -12.42 -5.90
N LEU A 588 4.37 -12.99 -4.71
CA LEU A 588 4.09 -12.31 -3.43
C LEU A 588 5.08 -11.18 -3.10
N LYS A 589 6.06 -10.93 -3.96
CA LYS A 589 6.99 -9.80 -3.92
C LYS A 589 6.64 -8.74 -4.98
N GLY A 590 5.57 -8.96 -5.74
CA GLY A 590 5.08 -8.08 -6.80
C GLY A 590 5.94 -8.11 -8.07
N ARG A 591 6.71 -9.18 -8.28
CA ARG A 591 7.42 -9.41 -9.54
C ARG A 591 6.52 -10.14 -10.53
N GLU A 592 6.69 -9.84 -11.80
CA GLU A 592 6.02 -10.59 -12.85
C GLU A 592 6.42 -12.06 -12.82
N THR A 593 5.43 -12.92 -13.02
CA THR A 593 5.64 -14.34 -13.25
C THR A 593 5.40 -14.66 -14.73
N GLY A 594 5.84 -15.83 -15.19
CA GLY A 594 5.39 -16.37 -16.48
C GLY A 594 3.90 -16.70 -16.52
N CYS A 595 3.24 -16.69 -15.35
CA CYS A 595 1.87 -17.16 -15.20
C CYS A 595 0.86 -16.19 -15.82
N SER A 596 0.01 -16.74 -16.69
CA SER A 596 -1.10 -16.04 -17.30
C SER A 596 -2.42 -16.72 -16.95
N LEU A 597 -3.45 -15.94 -16.61
CA LEU A 597 -4.79 -16.43 -16.30
C LEU A 597 -5.77 -15.97 -17.39
N LEU A 598 -6.41 -16.91 -18.10
CA LEU A 598 -7.40 -16.62 -19.13
C LEU A 598 -8.80 -16.55 -18.52
N VAL A 599 -9.41 -15.36 -18.56
CA VAL A 599 -10.72 -15.08 -17.95
C VAL A 599 -11.59 -14.24 -18.88
N LYS A 600 -12.90 -14.30 -18.63
CA LYS A 600 -13.91 -13.42 -19.22
C LYS A 600 -14.66 -12.71 -18.09
N PHE A 601 -14.61 -11.39 -18.05
CA PHE A 601 -15.40 -10.60 -17.11
C PHE A 601 -16.75 -10.27 -17.77
N GLU A 602 -17.86 -10.69 -17.18
CA GLU A 602 -19.20 -10.27 -17.60
C GLU A 602 -19.83 -9.48 -16.45
N VAL A 603 -20.06 -8.19 -16.66
CA VAL A 603 -20.71 -7.31 -15.71
C VAL A 603 -22.03 -6.82 -16.28
N ASP A 604 -23.12 -7.21 -15.64
CA ASP A 604 -24.49 -6.82 -16.01
C ASP A 604 -25.15 -6.00 -14.89
N GLU A 605 -26.06 -5.11 -15.25
CA GLU A 605 -26.99 -4.49 -14.28
C GLU A 605 -28.10 -5.49 -13.91
N ILE A 606 -28.53 -5.49 -12.65
CA ILE A 606 -29.59 -6.39 -12.11
C ILE A 606 -30.75 -5.64 -11.45
#